data_AF-A0A6P1J0X2-F1
#
_entry.id   AF-A0A6P1J0X2-F1
#
_cell.length_a   1.000
_cell.length_b   1.000
_cell.length_c   1.000
_cell.angle_alpha   90.00
_cell.angle_beta   90.00
_cell.angle_gamma   90.00
#
_symmetry.space_group_name_H-M   'P 1'
#
loop_
_entity.id
_entity.type
_entity.pdbx_description
1 polymer ?
#
loop_
_entity_poly.entity_id
_entity_poly.type
_entity_poly.pdbx_seq_one_letter_code
_entity_poly.pdbx_strand_id
1 'polypeptide(L)' 'MDALLGFAGHLLKELLFSFVFYWPGWLAVKIITFGRYPRSLNPVDNDWLGVEVLSVIGLVVVVALGVFILRVWP' A
#
# COMPACT_ATOMS: atom_id res chain seq x y z
N MET A 1 18.17 23.03 12.44
CA MET A 1 18.04 21.59 12.75
C MET A 1 16.61 21.10 12.48
N ASP A 2 15.64 22.01 12.39
CA ASP A 2 14.21 21.73 12.19
C ASP A 2 13.86 21.14 10.83
N ALA A 3 14.59 21.51 9.77
CA ALA A 3 14.36 20.97 8.42
C ALA A 3 14.73 19.47 8.30
N LEU A 4 15.78 19.03 9.00
CA LEU A 4 16.18 17.61 9.02
C LEU A 4 15.17 16.76 9.79
N LEU A 5 14.64 17.28 10.90
CA LEU A 5 13.58 16.64 11.67
C LEU A 5 12.27 16.55 10.88
N GLY A 6 11.92 17.60 10.13
CA GLY A 6 10.78 17.60 9.22
C GLY A 6 10.92 16.57 8.09
N PHE A 7 12.10 16.49 7.46
CA PHE A 7 12.38 15.54 6.38
C PHE A 7 12.38 14.10 6.87
N ALA A 8 13.04 13.81 8.00
CA ALA A 8 13.02 12.49 8.62
C ALA A 8 11.60 12.06 9.03
N GLY A 9 10.81 12.99 9.57
CA GLY A 9 9.40 12.72 9.90
C GLY A 9 8.54 12.45 8.67
N HIS A 10 8.82 13.10 7.53
CA HIS A 10 8.13 12.84 6.26
C HIS A 10 8.46 11.44 5.73
N LEU A 11 9.76 11.10 5.66
CA LEU A 11 10.20 9.77 5.23
C LEU A 11 9.67 8.66 6.13
N LEU A 12 9.64 8.89 7.45
CA LEU A 12 9.11 7.89 8.38
C LEU A 12 7.61 7.67 8.17
N LYS A 13 6.83 8.73 7.92
CA LYS A 13 5.42 8.62 7.58
C LYS A 13 5.21 7.88 6.28
N GLU A 14 5.98 8.21 5.26
CA GLU A 14 5.91 7.57 3.94
C GLU A 14 6.30 6.08 4.02
N LEU A 15 7.33 5.75 4.80
CA LEU A 15 7.75 4.38 5.03
C LEU A 15 6.71 3.59 5.82
N LEU A 16 6.15 4.17 6.90
CA LEU A 16 5.07 3.56 7.66
C LEU A 16 3.83 3.37 6.79
N PHE A 17 3.50 4.34 5.94
CA PHE A 17 2.41 4.25 5.00
C PHE A 17 2.65 3.10 4.02
N SER A 18 3.79 3.09 3.34
CA SER A 18 4.12 2.03 2.39
C SER A 18 4.12 0.66 3.08
N PHE A 19 4.67 0.55 4.30
CA PHE A 19 4.68 -0.71 5.04
C PHE A 19 3.28 -1.19 5.46
N VAL A 20 2.42 -0.28 5.93
CA VAL A 20 1.06 -0.62 6.40
C VAL A 20 0.12 -0.91 5.23
N PHE A 21 0.20 -0.14 4.14
CA PHE A 21 -0.68 -0.30 2.97
C PHE A 21 -0.17 -1.34 1.96
N TYR A 22 1.12 -1.71 1.99
CA TYR A 22 1.64 -2.82 1.18
C TYR A 22 0.90 -4.13 1.46
N TRP A 23 0.65 -4.45 2.73
CA TRP A 23 -0.04 -5.69 3.13
C TRP A 23 -1.45 -5.84 2.51
N PRO A 24 -2.38 -4.89 2.69
CA PRO A 24 -3.71 -4.99 2.10
C PRO A 24 -3.67 -4.95 0.57
N GLY A 25 -2.77 -4.18 -0.03
CA GLY A 25 -2.61 -4.14 -1.49
C GLY A 25 -2.10 -5.46 -2.06
N TRP A 26 -1.09 -6.06 -1.43
CA TRP A 26 -0.56 -7.37 -1.78
C TRP A 26 -1.64 -8.45 -1.71
N LEU A 27 -2.41 -8.44 -0.62
CA LEU A 27 -3.48 -9.41 -0.36
C LEU A 27 -4.62 -9.24 -1.37
N ALA A 28 -5.02 -8.01 -1.66
CA ALA A 28 -6.05 -7.70 -2.66
C ALA A 28 -5.63 -8.14 -4.07
N VAL A 29 -4.42 -7.81 -4.51
CA VAL A 29 -3.89 -8.27 -5.81
C VAL A 29 -3.86 -9.79 -5.86
N LYS A 30 -3.39 -10.45 -4.81
CA LYS A 30 -3.35 -11.93 -4.73
C LYS A 30 -4.72 -12.57 -4.86
N ILE A 31 -5.74 -11.99 -4.22
CA ILE A 31 -7.14 -12.45 -4.33
C ILE A 31 -7.65 -12.24 -5.76
N ILE A 32 -7.51 -11.04 -6.31
CA ILE A 32 -8.04 -10.68 -7.64
C ILE A 32 -7.38 -11.51 -8.75
N THR A 33 -6.08 -11.74 -8.64
CA THR A 33 -5.32 -12.55 -9.62
C THR A 33 -5.39 -14.05 -9.35
N PHE A 34 -6.16 -14.52 -8.36
CA PHE A 34 -6.23 -15.94 -7.97
C PHE A 34 -4.85 -16.57 -7.74
N GLY A 35 -3.91 -15.79 -7.17
CA GLY A 35 -2.53 -16.22 -6.96
C GLY A 35 -1.62 -16.17 -8.19
N ARG A 36 -2.11 -15.79 -9.38
CA ARG A 36 -1.28 -15.50 -10.56
C ARG A 36 -0.72 -14.09 -10.47
N TYR A 37 0.24 -13.90 -9.55
CA TYR A 37 0.95 -12.63 -9.43
C TYR A 37 1.65 -12.28 -10.76
N PRO A 38 1.43 -11.08 -11.32
CA PRO A 38 2.19 -10.63 -12.48
C PRO A 38 3.68 -10.60 -12.10
N ARG A 39 4.56 -11.13 -12.96
CA ARG A 39 6.02 -11.15 -12.70
C ARG A 39 6.58 -9.76 -12.37
N SER A 40 6.03 -8.70 -12.97
CA SER A 40 6.43 -7.31 -12.73
C SER A 40 6.04 -6.75 -11.36
N LEU A 41 5.20 -7.47 -10.61
CA LEU A 41 4.71 -7.08 -9.28
C LEU A 41 5.19 -8.05 -8.20
N ASN A 42 5.95 -9.07 -8.57
CA ASN A 42 6.39 -10.10 -7.64
C ASN A 42 7.37 -9.50 -6.62
N PRO A 43 7.01 -9.45 -5.32
CA PRO A 43 7.88 -8.84 -4.31
C PRO A 43 9.18 -9.63 -4.09
N VAL A 44 9.26 -10.89 -4.56
CA VAL A 44 10.47 -11.71 -4.51
C VAL A 44 11.54 -11.19 -5.47
N ASP A 45 11.15 -10.54 -6.58
CA ASP A 45 12.09 -9.99 -7.56
C ASP A 45 12.63 -8.60 -7.14
N ASN A 46 12.30 -8.12 -5.93
CA ASN A 46 12.86 -6.93 -5.29
C ASN A 46 12.78 -5.64 -6.12
N ASP A 47 11.77 -5.52 -6.97
CA ASP A 47 11.49 -4.29 -7.71
C ASP A 47 10.78 -3.29 -6.78
N TRP A 48 11.45 -2.18 -6.48
CA TRP A 48 10.89 -1.05 -5.71
C TRP A 48 9.57 -0.55 -6.30
N LEU A 49 9.42 -0.63 -7.63
CA LEU A 49 8.17 -0.31 -8.34
C LEU A 49 7.01 -1.22 -7.93
N GLY A 50 7.28 -2.51 -7.68
CA GLY A 50 6.25 -3.46 -7.23
C GLY A 50 5.72 -3.11 -5.84
N VAL A 51 6.62 -2.75 -4.92
CA VAL A 51 6.25 -2.33 -3.56
C VAL A 51 5.38 -1.07 -3.60
N GLU A 52 5.79 -0.06 -4.37
CA GLU A 52 5.07 1.21 -4.50
C GLU A 52 3.66 1.00 -5.09
N VAL A 53 3.54 0.24 -6.18
CA VAL A 53 2.23 -0.05 -6.80
C VAL A 53 1.32 -0.82 -5.84
N LEU A 54 1.87 -1.78 -5.08
CA LEU A 54 1.08 -2.51 -4.08
C LEU A 54 0.63 -1.61 -2.94
N SER A 55 1.47 -0.69 -2.47
CA SER A 55 1.08 0.30 -1.46
C SER A 55 -0.05 1.22 -1.94
N VAL A 56 0.00 1.68 -3.20
CA VAL A 56 -1.06 2.47 -3.82
C VAL A 56 -2.37 1.67 -3.92
N ILE A 57 -2.30 0.41 -4.36
CA ILE A 57 -3.48 -0.47 -4.42
C ILE A 57 -4.06 -0.68 -3.02
N GLY A 58 -3.21 -0.90 -2.01
CA GLY A 58 -3.64 -1.07 -0.63
C GLY A 58 -4.33 0.17 -0.07
N LEU A 59 -3.82 1.37 -0.38
CA LEU A 59 -4.48 2.62 -0.05
C LEU A 59 -5.88 2.69 -0.68
N VAL A 60 -5.99 2.40 -1.98
CA VAL A 60 -7.28 2.42 -2.69
C VAL A 60 -8.27 1.44 -2.05
N VAL A 61 -7.81 0.25 -1.68
CA VAL A 61 -8.64 -0.76 -1.00
C VAL A 61 -9.11 -0.26 0.37
N VAL A 62 -8.23 0.31 1.18
CA VAL A 62 -8.61 0.84 2.50
C VAL A 62 -9.57 2.02 2.38
N VAL A 63 -9.35 2.93 1.44
CA VAL A 63 -10.28 4.05 1.18
C VAL A 63 -11.63 3.52 0.70
N ALA A 64 -11.65 2.58 -0.24
CA ALA A 64 -12.88 1.97 -0.73
C ALA A 64 -13.65 1.25 0.39
N LEU A 65 -12.95 0.51 1.27
CA LEU A 65 -13.55 -0.13 2.44
C LEU A 65 -14.07 0.91 3.44
N GLY A 66 -13.33 1.98 3.71
CA GLY A 66 -13.76 3.06 4.60
C GLY A 66 -15.02 3.75 4.08
N VAL A 67 -15.06 4.07 2.78
CA VAL A 67 -16.25 4.63 2.12
C VAL A 67 -17.41 3.64 2.15
N PHE A 68 -17.17 2.37 1.89
CA PHE A 68 -18.20 1.33 1.94
C PHE A 68 -18.77 1.17 3.34
N ILE A 69 -17.93 1.13 4.38
CA ILE A 69 -18.34 1.07 5.78
C ILE A 69 -19.15 2.32 6.13
N LEU A 70 -18.68 3.53 5.80
CA LEU A 70 -19.43 4.77 6.03
C LEU A 70 -20.75 4.84 5.27
N ARG A 71 -20.85 4.17 4.12
CA ARG A 71 -22.08 4.09 3.32
C ARG A 71 -23.07 3.08 3.88
N VAL A 72 -22.57 1.97 4.42
CA VAL A 72 -23.35 0.83 4.94
C VAL A 72 -23.75 1.03 6.40
N TRP A 73 -22.94 1.76 7.16
CA TRP A 73 -23.30 2.17 8.52
C TRP A 73 -24.20 3.41 8.42
N PRO A 74 -25.50 3.31 8.76
CA PRO A 74 -26.43 4.43 8.72
C PRO A 74 -26.10 5.50 9.76
#